data_AF-A0A418C6J8-F1
#
_entry.id   AF-A0A418C6J8-F1
#
_cell.length_a   1.000
_cell.length_b   1.000
_cell.length_c   1.000
_cell.angle_alpha   90.00
_cell.angle_beta   90.00
_cell.angle_gamma   90.00
#
_symmetry.space_group_name_H-M   'P 1'
#
loop_
_entity.id
_entity.type
_entity.pdbx_description
1 polymer ?
#
loop_
_entity_poly.entity_id
_entity_poly.type
_entity_poly.pdbx_seq_one_letter_code
_entity_poly.pdbx_strand_id
1 'polypeptide(L)'
;MGNVSSSRTDDSIESRVGGVVASFRDAKLVHSAGETAKDALCGGAIFFGGVSLTQLSMLLCRMSASTPAFPSIVGGIGVAASSILVGAFCLRRTDPTPVQMTAAAATGLLLFRYTTVNSIMSFTTAALLAYGNARAVIQSFGRLYGCHTCGVRSAKFHADHQPPVMVAKAENERLWNRLLAGPVVQRYYPQCDGCSNIQGAQVKKNAQKLKLHLWALRAYHATGFWMVLFGAGGLGGYIAQSPEADSSIVEQVAAHATDVWQPPTLARLREREAALKLERLAADTLRKKAIDVELAHIRERKATLKLAAKVAATNT
;
A
#
# COMPACT_ATOMS: atom_id res chain seq x y z
N MET A 1 -7.81 -23.36 -66.08
CA MET A 1 -8.34 -23.65 -64.73
C MET A 1 -7.35 -23.11 -63.71
N GLY A 2 -7.54 -21.87 -63.26
CA GLY A 2 -6.72 -21.25 -62.22
C GLY A 2 -7.55 -21.14 -60.95
N ASN A 3 -7.25 -21.98 -59.96
CA ASN A 3 -7.80 -21.82 -58.60
C ASN A 3 -7.01 -20.71 -57.90
N VAL A 4 -7.57 -19.50 -57.88
CA VAL A 4 -7.15 -18.47 -56.95
C VAL A 4 -7.73 -18.84 -55.58
N SER A 5 -6.86 -19.40 -54.73
CA SER A 5 -7.09 -19.54 -53.30
C SER A 5 -7.27 -18.14 -52.70
N SER A 6 -8.53 -17.76 -52.47
CA SER A 6 -8.87 -16.62 -51.62
C SER A 6 -8.62 -17.06 -50.18
N SER A 7 -7.43 -16.76 -49.65
CA SER A 7 -7.16 -16.78 -48.22
C SER A 7 -7.96 -15.64 -47.58
N ARG A 8 -9.25 -15.86 -47.38
CA ARG A 8 -10.12 -15.00 -46.58
C ARG A 8 -9.67 -15.23 -45.14
N THR A 9 -8.83 -14.34 -44.63
CA THR A 9 -8.59 -14.21 -43.19
C THR A 9 -9.94 -13.94 -42.54
N ASP A 10 -10.52 -14.98 -41.93
CA ASP A 10 -11.63 -14.88 -41.00
C ASP A 10 -11.15 -14.14 -39.73
N ASP A 11 -10.85 -12.86 -39.89
CA ASP A 11 -10.85 -11.91 -38.78
C ASP A 11 -12.32 -11.62 -38.46
N SER A 12 -12.99 -12.63 -37.89
CA SER A 12 -14.36 -12.52 -37.41
C SER A 12 -14.49 -11.27 -36.55
N ILE A 13 -15.60 -10.56 -36.68
CA ILE A 13 -15.91 -9.39 -35.86
C ILE A 13 -15.77 -9.72 -34.37
N GLU A 14 -16.06 -10.96 -33.97
CA GLU A 14 -15.86 -11.47 -32.62
C GLU A 14 -14.39 -11.48 -32.17
N SER A 15 -13.44 -11.83 -33.05
CA SER A 15 -12.02 -11.86 -32.71
C SER A 15 -11.46 -10.45 -32.52
N ARG A 16 -11.93 -9.50 -33.35
CA ARG A 16 -11.57 -8.07 -33.25
C ARG A 16 -12.15 -7.42 -32.00
N VAL A 17 -13.42 -7.68 -31.69
CA VAL A 17 -14.07 -7.21 -30.46
C VAL A 17 -13.40 -7.83 -29.23
N GLY A 18 -13.10 -9.14 -29.27
CA GLY A 18 -12.40 -9.85 -28.20
C GLY A 18 -11.00 -9.29 -27.93
N GLY A 19 -10.21 -9.02 -28.98
CA GLY A 19 -8.87 -8.42 -28.85
C GLY A 19 -8.89 -7.01 -28.27
N VAL A 20 -9.89 -6.20 -28.63
CA VAL A 20 -10.06 -4.85 -28.12
C VAL A 20 -10.50 -4.86 -26.65
N VAL A 21 -11.48 -5.70 -26.29
CA VAL A 21 -11.91 -5.89 -24.89
C VAL A 21 -10.74 -6.38 -24.02
N ALA A 22 -9.93 -7.31 -24.52
CA ALA A 22 -8.73 -7.77 -23.83
C ALA A 22 -7.71 -6.64 -23.64
N SER A 23 -7.40 -5.88 -24.70
CA SER A 23 -6.48 -4.74 -24.62
C SER A 23 -6.95 -3.65 -23.67
N PHE A 24 -8.25 -3.35 -23.61
CA PHE A 24 -8.82 -2.38 -22.67
C PHE A 24 -8.78 -2.88 -21.23
N ARG A 25 -9.09 -4.17 -21.01
CA ARG A 25 -8.96 -4.81 -19.71
C ARG A 25 -7.52 -4.73 -19.22
N ASP A 26 -6.56 -5.03 -20.09
CA ASP A 26 -5.14 -4.99 -19.75
C ASP A 26 -4.67 -3.55 -19.46
N ALA A 27 -5.11 -2.56 -20.24
CA ALA A 27 -4.81 -1.15 -19.97
C ALA A 27 -5.40 -0.66 -18.63
N LYS A 28 -6.66 -1.04 -18.31
CA LYS A 28 -7.31 -0.70 -17.03
C LYS A 28 -6.60 -1.39 -15.85
N LEU A 29 -6.19 -2.65 -16.02
CA LEU A 29 -5.44 -3.39 -15.01
C LEU A 29 -4.06 -2.76 -14.77
N VAL A 30 -3.33 -2.40 -15.82
CA VAL A 30 -2.00 -1.76 -15.72
C VAL A 30 -2.12 -0.39 -15.06
N HIS A 31 -3.11 0.42 -15.45
CA HIS A 31 -3.36 1.71 -14.82
C HIS A 31 -3.72 1.57 -13.33
N SER A 32 -4.62 0.64 -13.00
CA SER A 32 -5.01 0.33 -11.62
C SER A 32 -3.84 -0.16 -10.77
N ALA A 33 -3.01 -1.05 -11.32
CA ALA A 33 -1.81 -1.53 -10.66
C ALA A 33 -0.80 -0.40 -10.44
N GLY A 34 -0.64 0.50 -11.41
CA GLY A 34 0.23 1.67 -11.30
C GLY A 34 -0.21 2.65 -10.21
N GLU A 35 -1.50 2.99 -10.15
CA GLU A 35 -2.04 3.86 -9.09
C GLU A 35 -1.97 3.18 -7.72
N THR A 36 -2.29 1.89 -7.62
CA THR A 36 -2.17 1.10 -6.38
C THR A 36 -0.72 1.05 -5.89
N ALA A 37 0.25 0.88 -6.79
CA ALA A 37 1.66 0.87 -6.43
C ALA A 37 2.13 2.23 -5.89
N LYS A 38 1.72 3.34 -6.52
CA LYS A 38 2.00 4.70 -6.02
C LYS A 38 1.39 4.90 -4.63
N ASP A 39 0.12 4.55 -4.47
CA ASP A 39 -0.58 4.71 -3.19
C ASP A 39 0.05 3.83 -2.10
N ALA A 40 0.50 2.62 -2.42
CA ALA A 40 1.17 1.74 -1.48
C ALA A 40 2.54 2.28 -1.04
N LEU A 41 3.31 2.87 -1.97
CA LEU A 41 4.57 3.52 -1.65
C LEU A 41 4.36 4.76 -0.77
N CYS A 42 3.39 5.61 -1.11
CA CYS A 42 3.04 6.79 -0.32
C CYS A 42 2.49 6.42 1.06
N GLY A 43 1.58 5.45 1.15
CA GLY A 43 1.05 4.94 2.41
C GLY A 43 2.14 4.31 3.28
N GLY A 44 3.07 3.57 2.67
CA GLY A 44 4.27 3.09 3.35
C GLY A 44 5.12 4.23 3.95
N ALA A 45 5.38 5.28 3.18
CA ALA A 45 6.17 6.43 3.63
C ALA A 45 5.48 7.21 4.77
N ILE A 46 4.16 7.45 4.67
CA ILE A 46 3.37 8.10 5.72
C ILE A 46 3.45 7.30 7.02
N PHE A 47 3.23 5.99 6.94
CA PHE A 47 3.29 5.12 8.12
C PHE A 47 4.69 5.08 8.74
N PHE A 48 5.73 4.94 7.91
CA PHE A 48 7.12 4.96 8.36
C PHE A 48 7.45 6.27 9.10
N GLY A 49 7.06 7.40 8.52
CA GLY A 49 7.27 8.73 9.13
C GLY A 49 6.56 8.84 10.49
N GLY A 50 5.30 8.41 10.58
CA GLY A 50 4.52 8.48 11.81
C GLY A 50 5.05 7.59 12.95
N VAL A 51 5.44 6.35 12.64
CA VAL A 51 6.08 5.47 13.63
C VAL A 51 7.45 6.00 14.06
N SER A 52 8.25 6.52 13.11
CA SER A 52 9.55 7.11 13.42
C SER A 52 9.43 8.34 14.31
N LEU A 53 8.44 9.20 14.04
CA LEU A 53 8.13 10.37 14.88
C LEU A 53 7.70 9.93 16.28
N THR A 54 6.86 8.90 16.39
CA THR A 54 6.44 8.36 17.70
C THR A 54 7.65 7.86 18.50
N GLN A 55 8.57 7.14 17.86
CA GLN A 55 9.81 6.68 18.51
C GLN A 55 10.71 7.84 18.94
N LEU A 56 10.82 8.88 18.11
CA LEU A 56 11.55 10.11 18.44
C LEU A 56 10.91 10.84 19.63
N SER A 57 9.58 10.94 19.68
CA SER A 57 8.85 11.54 20.80
C SER A 57 9.08 10.75 22.09
N MET A 58 8.99 9.42 22.06
CA MET A 58 9.31 8.58 23.22
C MET A 58 10.75 8.82 23.71
N LEU A 59 11.69 8.97 22.77
CA LEU A 59 13.07 9.28 23.10
C LEU A 59 13.23 10.65 23.78
N LEU A 60 12.64 11.70 23.19
CA LEU A 60 12.72 13.07 23.71
C LEU A 60 12.09 13.18 25.10
N CYS A 61 11.00 12.44 25.34
CA CYS A 61 10.33 12.35 26.63
C CYS A 61 11.00 11.38 27.61
N ARG A 62 12.16 10.80 27.25
CA ARG A 62 12.89 9.79 28.05
C ARG A 62 12.01 8.63 28.53
N MET A 63 11.05 8.24 27.69
CA MET A 63 10.17 7.12 27.97
C MET A 63 10.96 5.82 27.87
N SER A 64 11.20 5.18 29.02
CA SER A 64 11.89 3.89 29.08
C SER A 64 10.94 2.77 28.65
N ALA A 65 11.45 1.80 27.88
CA ALA A 65 10.72 0.55 27.61
C ALA A 65 10.42 -0.26 28.89
N SER A 66 11.04 0.10 30.03
CA SER A 66 10.79 -0.51 31.33
C SER A 66 9.62 0.10 32.09
N THR A 67 9.03 1.23 31.64
CA THR A 67 7.84 1.76 32.31
C THR A 67 6.63 0.91 31.95
N PRO A 68 5.84 0.45 32.95
CA PRO A 68 4.68 -0.38 32.69
C PRO A 68 3.63 0.42 31.91
N ALA A 69 3.09 -0.21 30.87
CA ALA A 69 2.02 0.27 29.99
C ALA A 69 2.29 1.53 29.14
N PHE A 70 3.00 2.54 29.66
CA PHE A 70 3.12 3.85 29.02
C PHE A 70 3.75 3.82 27.61
N PRO A 71 4.87 3.10 27.37
CA PRO A 71 5.44 2.98 26.01
C PRO A 71 4.53 2.22 25.06
N SER A 72 3.81 1.20 25.57
CA SER A 72 2.84 0.43 24.79
C SER A 72 1.63 1.27 24.39
N ILE A 73 1.15 2.16 25.27
CA ILE A 73 0.05 3.08 25.00
C ILE A 73 0.46 4.10 23.94
N VAL A 74 1.59 4.80 24.15
CA VAL A 74 2.07 5.81 23.19
C VAL A 74 2.41 5.18 21.84
N GLY A 75 3.01 3.99 21.84
CA GLY A 75 3.25 3.22 20.63
C GLY A 75 1.96 2.83 19.91
N GLY A 76 0.95 2.37 20.65
CA GLY A 76 -0.37 2.03 20.12
C GLY A 76 -1.07 3.24 19.49
N ILE A 77 -1.03 4.39 20.17
CA ILE A 77 -1.56 5.67 19.65
C ILE A 77 -0.82 6.07 18.38
N GLY A 78 0.51 6.01 18.36
CA GLY A 78 1.32 6.36 17.20
C GLY A 78 1.01 5.48 15.98
N VAL A 79 0.88 4.17 16.18
CA VAL A 79 0.47 3.24 15.12
C VAL A 79 -0.95 3.54 14.65
N ALA A 80 -1.90 3.73 15.55
CA ALA A 80 -3.28 4.04 15.20
C ALA A 80 -3.40 5.35 14.40
N ALA A 81 -2.76 6.43 14.87
CA ALA A 81 -2.76 7.72 14.20
C ALA A 81 -2.10 7.63 12.80
N SER A 82 -0.95 6.95 12.70
CA SER A 82 -0.29 6.72 11.40
C SER A 82 -1.18 5.93 10.45
N SER A 83 -1.92 4.95 10.97
CA SER A 83 -2.85 4.12 10.20
C SER A 83 -4.07 4.91 9.71
N ILE A 84 -4.58 5.84 10.53
CA ILE A 84 -5.64 6.78 10.13
C ILE A 84 -5.14 7.70 9.02
N LEU A 85 -3.92 8.24 9.12
CA LEU A 85 -3.34 9.08 8.07
C LEU A 85 -3.18 8.33 6.75
N VAL A 86 -2.75 7.06 6.80
CA VAL A 86 -2.73 6.19 5.60
C VAL A 86 -4.13 5.97 5.05
N GLY A 87 -5.12 5.69 5.91
CA GLY A 87 -6.51 5.53 5.51
C GLY A 87 -7.10 6.78 4.85
N ALA A 88 -6.87 7.95 5.45
CA ALA A 88 -7.29 9.25 4.92
C ALA A 88 -6.60 9.56 3.59
N PHE A 89 -5.32 9.21 3.44
CA PHE A 89 -4.60 9.34 2.17
C PHE A 89 -5.18 8.41 1.10
N CYS A 90 -5.46 7.15 1.42
CA CYS A 90 -6.05 6.20 0.49
C CYS A 90 -7.45 6.64 0.02
N LEU A 91 -8.26 7.11 0.97
CA LEU A 91 -9.61 7.56 0.73
C LEU A 91 -9.69 9.05 0.38
N ARG A 92 -8.59 9.73 0.04
CA ARG A 92 -8.56 11.19 -0.21
C ARG A 92 -9.52 11.66 -1.30
N ARG A 93 -9.96 10.75 -2.17
CA ARG A 93 -10.92 11.03 -3.25
C ARG A 93 -12.39 10.80 -2.85
N THR A 94 -12.63 10.26 -1.66
CA THR A 94 -13.96 9.94 -1.13
C THR A 94 -14.06 10.47 0.29
N ASP A 95 -15.01 11.35 0.62
CA ASP A 95 -15.12 11.87 1.99
C ASP A 95 -15.19 10.72 3.01
N PRO A 96 -14.11 10.45 3.77
CA PRO A 96 -14.00 9.20 4.49
C PRO A 96 -14.88 9.23 5.73
N THR A 97 -15.70 8.20 5.90
CA THR A 97 -16.55 8.08 7.08
C THR A 97 -15.72 7.77 8.34
N PRO A 98 -16.20 8.15 9.53
CA PRO A 98 -15.53 7.78 10.79
C PRO A 98 -15.33 6.27 10.95
N VAL A 99 -16.25 5.45 10.42
CA VAL A 99 -16.15 3.98 10.44
C VAL A 99 -14.97 3.50 9.61
N GLN A 100 -14.75 4.06 8.41
CA GLN A 100 -13.60 3.73 7.57
C GLN A 100 -12.28 4.13 8.21
N MET A 101 -12.23 5.28 8.90
CA MET A 101 -11.05 5.72 9.65
C MET A 101 -10.76 4.78 10.84
N THR A 102 -11.80 4.32 11.53
CA THR A 102 -11.69 3.36 12.63
C THR A 102 -11.19 2.00 12.13
N ALA A 103 -11.71 1.52 11.00
CA ALA A 103 -11.26 0.30 10.35
C ALA A 103 -9.79 0.39 9.92
N ALA A 104 -9.35 1.54 9.40
CA ALA A 104 -7.95 1.79 9.07
C ALA A 104 -7.06 1.72 10.32
N ALA A 105 -7.46 2.36 11.42
CA ALA A 105 -6.76 2.30 12.70
C ALA A 105 -6.60 0.85 13.21
N ALA A 106 -7.71 0.10 13.26
CA ALA A 106 -7.73 -1.28 13.75
C ALA A 106 -6.88 -2.21 12.86
N THR A 107 -6.99 -2.07 11.53
CA THR A 107 -6.23 -2.86 10.56
C THR A 107 -4.73 -2.62 10.71
N GLY A 108 -4.31 -1.35 10.83
CA GLY A 108 -2.91 -1.03 11.00
C GLY A 108 -2.33 -1.51 12.34
N LEU A 109 -3.10 -1.43 13.43
CA LEU A 109 -2.72 -2.03 14.72
C LEU A 109 -2.51 -3.55 14.63
N LEU A 110 -3.43 -4.26 13.96
CA LEU A 110 -3.33 -5.71 13.77
C LEU A 110 -2.13 -6.10 12.90
N LEU A 111 -1.96 -5.45 11.75
CA LEU A 111 -0.84 -5.70 10.83
C LEU A 111 0.51 -5.32 11.47
N PHE A 112 0.57 -4.21 12.19
CA PHE A 112 1.77 -3.82 12.94
C PHE A 112 2.12 -4.87 13.99
N ARG A 113 1.13 -5.37 14.75
CA ARG A 113 1.36 -6.43 15.74
C ARG A 113 1.83 -7.71 15.07
N TYR A 114 1.19 -8.13 13.99
CA TYR A 114 1.58 -9.32 13.23
C TYR A 114 3.02 -9.24 12.72
N THR A 115 3.37 -8.13 12.05
CA THR A 115 4.72 -7.91 11.50
C THR A 115 5.79 -7.74 12.59
N THR A 116 5.42 -7.19 13.75
CA THR A 116 6.33 -7.01 14.89
C THR A 116 6.59 -8.32 15.64
N VAL A 117 5.55 -9.13 15.88
CA VAL A 117 5.70 -10.45 16.53
C VAL A 117 6.57 -11.38 15.69
N ASN A 118 6.43 -11.34 14.36
CA ASN A 118 7.30 -12.07 13.45
C ASN A 118 8.72 -11.50 13.36
N SER A 119 8.98 -10.30 13.90
CA SER A 119 10.30 -9.66 13.89
C SER A 119 11.06 -9.79 15.22
N ILE A 120 10.38 -9.95 16.35
CA ILE A 120 10.99 -9.97 17.69
C ILE A 120 10.28 -11.01 18.56
N MET A 121 10.75 -12.25 18.52
CA MET A 121 10.23 -13.32 19.39
C MET A 121 10.92 -13.27 20.76
N SER A 122 10.11 -13.31 21.82
CA SER A 122 10.55 -13.24 23.22
C SER A 122 10.08 -14.46 24.00
N PHE A 123 10.89 -14.95 24.95
CA PHE A 123 10.50 -16.08 25.80
C PHE A 123 10.25 -15.64 27.24
N THR A 124 9.27 -16.29 27.88
CA THR A 124 9.19 -16.29 29.34
C THR A 124 10.16 -17.32 29.91
N THR A 125 10.55 -17.17 31.17
CA THR A 125 11.43 -18.11 31.88
C THR A 125 10.91 -19.55 31.83
N ALA A 126 9.59 -19.72 32.01
CA ALA A 126 8.94 -21.02 31.96
C ALA A 126 9.03 -21.66 30.57
N ALA A 127 8.83 -20.88 29.51
CA ALA A 127 8.95 -21.37 28.15
C ALA A 127 10.39 -21.79 27.83
N LEU A 128 11.39 -20.98 28.19
CA LEU A 128 12.79 -21.27 27.88
C LEU A 128 13.32 -22.52 28.62
N LEU A 129 12.91 -22.71 29.88
CA LEU A 129 13.29 -23.87 30.69
C LEU A 129 12.60 -25.16 30.25
N ALA A 130 11.37 -25.09 29.75
CA ALA A 130 10.63 -26.26 29.27
C ALA A 130 11.29 -26.95 28.06
N TYR A 131 12.11 -26.23 27.27
CA TYR A 131 12.79 -26.79 26.09
C TYR A 131 14.02 -27.67 26.41
N GLY A 132 14.43 -27.80 27.68
CA GLY A 132 15.55 -28.67 28.11
C GLY A 132 16.95 -28.21 27.67
N ASN A 133 17.07 -27.42 26.58
CA ASN A 133 18.31 -26.82 26.12
C ASN A 133 18.11 -25.35 25.73
N ALA A 134 17.84 -24.52 26.74
CA ALA A 134 17.66 -23.07 26.63
C ALA A 134 18.76 -22.37 25.81
N ARG A 135 20.00 -22.90 25.86
CA ARG A 135 21.13 -22.35 25.10
C ARG A 135 21.02 -22.64 23.61
N ALA A 136 20.63 -23.84 23.20
CA ALA A 136 20.40 -24.15 21.79
C ALA A 136 19.26 -23.29 21.22
N VAL A 137 18.18 -23.12 22.00
CA VAL A 137 17.06 -22.24 21.64
C VAL A 137 17.55 -20.81 21.46
N ILE A 138 18.25 -20.22 22.43
CA ILE A 138 18.67 -18.82 22.29
C ILE A 138 19.62 -18.60 21.08
N GLN A 139 20.45 -19.59 20.74
CA GLN A 139 21.29 -19.53 19.54
C GLN A 139 20.46 -19.60 18.26
N SER A 140 19.50 -20.53 18.15
CA SER A 140 18.67 -20.65 16.95
C SER A 140 17.84 -19.38 16.73
N PHE A 141 17.28 -18.82 17.81
CA PHE A 141 16.54 -17.57 17.78
C PHE A 141 17.39 -16.37 17.40
N GLY A 142 18.59 -16.25 17.97
CA GLY A 142 19.52 -15.19 17.59
C GLY A 142 19.95 -15.29 16.12
N ARG A 143 20.13 -16.50 15.58
CA ARG A 143 20.43 -16.70 14.15
C ARG A 143 19.27 -16.33 13.24
N LEU A 144 18.04 -16.66 13.65
CA LEU A 144 16.83 -16.42 12.86
C LEU A 144 16.40 -14.94 12.89
N TYR A 145 16.31 -14.36 14.08
CA TYR A 145 15.76 -13.00 14.28
C TYR A 145 16.84 -11.93 14.46
N GLY A 146 18.02 -12.32 14.95
CA GLY A 146 19.12 -11.40 15.28
C GLY A 146 19.16 -11.01 16.75
N CYS A 147 20.24 -10.34 17.15
CA CYS A 147 20.37 -9.73 18.46
C CYS A 147 19.26 -8.70 18.68
N HIS A 148 18.51 -8.79 19.77
CA HIS A 148 17.40 -7.86 20.04
C HIS A 148 17.87 -6.39 20.19
N THR A 149 19.14 -6.18 20.60
CA THR A 149 19.71 -4.83 20.74
C THR A 149 20.26 -4.30 19.42
N CYS A 150 20.84 -5.13 18.54
CA CYS A 150 21.54 -4.65 17.35
C CYS A 150 21.23 -5.29 16.00
N GLY A 151 20.42 -6.34 15.97
CA GLY A 151 20.01 -7.05 14.76
C GLY A 151 21.05 -8.03 14.19
N VAL A 152 22.29 -8.07 14.69
CA VAL A 152 23.31 -9.00 14.15
C VAL A 152 22.87 -10.46 14.30
N ARG A 153 22.99 -11.25 13.24
CA ARG A 153 22.57 -12.67 13.18
C ARG A 153 23.72 -13.68 13.23
N SER A 154 24.94 -13.23 12.92
CA SER A 154 26.14 -14.05 12.83
C SER A 154 26.93 -14.18 14.14
N ALA A 155 26.46 -13.56 15.22
CA ALA A 155 27.16 -13.57 16.50
C ALA A 155 26.81 -14.80 17.35
N LYS A 156 27.54 -14.97 18.46
CA LYS A 156 27.10 -15.80 19.58
C LYS A 156 26.06 -15.03 20.38
N PHE A 157 25.05 -15.75 20.89
CA PHE A 157 23.94 -15.14 21.63
C PHE A 157 23.88 -15.57 23.10
N HIS A 158 23.50 -14.63 23.96
CA HIS A 158 23.17 -14.83 25.36
C HIS A 158 21.67 -14.58 25.58
N ALA A 159 21.10 -15.22 26.61
CA ALA A 159 19.74 -14.95 27.04
C ALA A 159 19.74 -13.73 27.96
N ASP A 160 19.48 -12.56 27.39
CA ASP A 160 19.43 -11.30 28.14
C ASP A 160 18.08 -11.10 28.81
N HIS A 161 18.07 -10.54 30.01
CA HIS A 161 16.85 -10.29 30.80
C HIS A 161 16.31 -8.90 30.51
N GLN A 162 15.06 -8.83 30.04
CA GLN A 162 14.38 -7.56 29.82
C GLN A 162 13.09 -7.49 30.68
N PRO A 163 12.97 -6.49 31.59
CA PRO A 163 14.02 -5.54 31.98
C PRO A 163 15.14 -6.22 32.81
N PRO A 164 16.33 -5.59 32.94
CA PRO A 164 17.41 -6.11 33.78
C PRO A 164 16.96 -6.38 35.21
N VAL A 165 17.52 -7.41 35.87
CA VAL A 165 17.07 -7.86 37.21
C VAL A 165 17.03 -6.73 38.23
N MET A 166 18.04 -5.85 38.25
CA MET A 166 18.04 -4.71 39.18
C MET A 166 16.89 -3.73 38.93
N VAL A 167 16.55 -3.50 37.65
CA VAL A 167 15.41 -2.66 37.28
C VAL A 167 14.10 -3.33 37.65
N ALA A 168 13.96 -4.64 37.37
CA ALA A 168 12.77 -5.40 37.73
C ALA A 168 12.52 -5.39 39.25
N LYS A 169 13.58 -5.55 40.06
CA LYS A 169 13.48 -5.46 41.53
C LYS A 169 13.05 -4.06 41.98
N ALA A 170 13.71 -3.01 41.50
CA ALA A 170 13.38 -1.64 41.85
C ALA A 170 11.93 -1.27 41.45
N GLU A 171 11.46 -1.71 40.30
CA GLU A 171 10.07 -1.50 39.86
C GLU A 171 9.07 -2.29 40.74
N ASN A 172 9.38 -3.54 41.12
CA ASN A 172 8.54 -4.35 42.00
C ASN A 172 8.44 -3.80 43.44
N GLU A 173 9.40 -2.98 43.85
CA GLU A 173 9.37 -2.28 45.14
C GLU A 173 8.48 -1.04 45.12
N ARG A 174 8.10 -0.51 43.94
CA ARG A 174 7.22 0.65 43.84
C ARG A 174 5.80 0.31 44.29
N LEU A 175 5.25 1.18 45.12
CA LEU A 175 3.91 1.04 45.70
C LEU A 175 2.82 0.85 44.62
N TRP A 176 2.91 1.57 43.49
CA TRP A 176 1.90 1.47 42.42
C TRP A 176 1.91 0.12 41.71
N ASN A 177 3.08 -0.51 41.55
CA ASN A 177 3.14 -1.85 40.97
C ASN A 177 2.55 -2.90 41.91
N ARG A 178 2.75 -2.74 43.22
CA ARG A 178 2.16 -3.64 44.22
C ARG A 178 0.63 -3.54 44.29
N LEU A 179 0.08 -2.36 44.05
CA LEU A 179 -1.37 -2.11 44.20
C LEU A 179 -2.17 -2.25 42.90
N LEU A 180 -1.60 -1.95 41.74
CA LEU A 180 -2.37 -1.85 40.48
C LEU A 180 -1.82 -2.71 39.34
N ALA A 181 -0.50 -2.75 39.14
CA ALA A 181 0.07 -3.32 37.91
C ALA A 181 0.56 -4.78 38.03
N GLY A 182 0.79 -5.26 39.26
CA GLY A 182 1.38 -6.58 39.52
C GLY A 182 2.90 -6.63 39.33
N PRO A 183 3.52 -7.80 39.55
CA PRO A 183 4.97 -7.96 39.44
C PRO A 183 5.43 -7.87 37.97
N VAL A 184 6.58 -7.22 37.78
CA VAL A 184 7.26 -7.11 36.48
C VAL A 184 7.73 -8.49 36.03
N VAL A 185 7.11 -9.01 34.96
CA VAL A 185 7.52 -10.24 34.31
C VAL A 185 8.76 -10.00 33.46
N GLN A 186 9.86 -10.67 33.79
CA GLN A 186 11.07 -10.66 32.97
C GLN A 186 10.93 -11.58 31.76
N ARG A 187 11.43 -11.11 30.62
CA ARG A 187 11.49 -11.87 29.36
C ARG A 187 12.93 -12.06 28.93
N TYR A 188 13.18 -13.12 28.18
CA TYR A 188 14.49 -13.42 27.61
C TYR A 188 14.53 -13.10 26.12
N TYR A 189 15.60 -12.44 25.72
CA TYR A 189 15.87 -12.11 24.32
C TYR A 189 17.30 -12.50 23.94
N PRO A 190 17.53 -12.93 22.68
CA PRO A 190 18.88 -13.19 22.20
C PRO A 190 19.67 -11.89 22.12
N GLN A 191 20.84 -11.84 22.74
CA GLN A 191 21.72 -10.68 22.71
C GLN A 191 23.15 -11.09 22.38
N CYS A 192 23.81 -10.37 21.47
CA CYS A 192 25.21 -10.66 21.15
C CYS A 192 26.17 -10.18 22.24
N ASP A 193 27.31 -10.84 22.36
CA ASP A 193 28.36 -10.56 23.36
C ASP A 193 28.75 -9.07 23.39
N GLY A 194 28.89 -8.43 22.22
CA GLY A 194 29.23 -7.01 22.12
C GLY A 194 28.17 -6.08 22.72
N CYS A 195 26.88 -6.37 22.51
CA CYS A 195 25.79 -5.59 23.12
C CYS A 195 25.65 -5.89 24.62
N SER A 196 25.81 -7.16 25.01
CA SER A 196 25.72 -7.57 26.41
C SER A 196 26.80 -6.92 27.29
N ASN A 197 28.05 -6.86 26.80
CA ASN A 197 29.15 -6.19 27.50
C ASN A 197 28.89 -4.69 27.70
N ILE A 198 28.35 -4.01 26.67
CA ILE A 198 27.99 -2.60 26.77
C ILE A 198 26.89 -2.42 27.82
N GLN A 199 25.81 -3.20 27.73
CA GLN A 199 24.67 -3.11 28.64
C GLN A 199 25.09 -3.35 30.09
N GLY A 200 25.89 -4.38 30.37
CA GLY A 200 26.40 -4.66 31.72
C GLY A 200 27.21 -3.49 32.29
N ALA A 201 28.04 -2.84 31.48
CA ALA A 201 28.78 -1.64 31.90
C ALA A 201 27.87 -0.43 32.17
N GLN A 202 26.82 -0.25 31.35
CA GLN A 202 25.84 0.85 31.53
C GLN A 202 24.99 0.65 32.79
N VAL A 203 24.51 -0.58 33.01
CA VAL A 203 23.70 -0.94 34.19
C VAL A 203 24.46 -0.69 35.49
N LYS A 204 25.77 -0.99 35.55
CA LYS A 204 26.62 -0.68 36.72
C LYS A 204 26.77 0.82 36.99
N LYS A 205 26.74 1.64 35.95
CA LYS A 205 26.87 3.11 36.04
C LYS A 205 25.53 3.82 36.20
N ASN A 206 24.42 3.07 36.26
CA ASN A 206 23.06 3.60 36.12
C ASN A 206 22.92 4.56 34.92
N ALA A 207 23.62 4.25 33.84
CA ALA A 207 23.66 5.06 32.63
C ALA A 207 22.83 4.41 31.52
N GLN A 208 22.34 5.23 30.59
CA GLN A 208 21.60 4.76 29.43
C GLN A 208 22.39 5.06 28.17
N LYS A 209 22.61 4.03 27.34
CA LYS A 209 23.19 4.19 26.01
C LYS A 209 22.18 3.73 24.97
N LEU A 210 21.62 4.70 24.24
CA LEU A 210 20.68 4.42 23.17
C LEU A 210 21.41 3.87 21.95
N LYS A 211 20.93 2.75 21.42
CA LYS A 211 21.36 2.23 20.12
C LYS A 211 20.26 2.48 19.11
N LEU A 212 20.47 3.49 18.27
CA LEU A 212 19.53 3.83 17.20
C LEU A 212 19.74 2.90 16.01
N HIS A 213 18.63 2.55 15.37
CA HIS A 213 18.56 1.68 14.21
C HIS A 213 17.99 2.44 13.00
N LEU A 214 18.45 3.68 12.80
CA LEU A 214 17.88 4.60 11.81
C LEU A 214 17.89 4.02 10.39
N TRP A 215 18.92 3.24 10.07
CA TRP A 215 19.10 2.63 8.75
C TRP A 215 18.57 1.20 8.66
N ALA A 216 18.08 0.61 9.76
CA ALA A 216 17.64 -0.77 9.77
C ALA A 216 16.14 -0.86 9.39
N LEU A 217 15.89 -1.22 8.14
CA LEU A 217 14.54 -1.54 7.68
C LEU A 217 14.06 -2.86 8.29
N ARG A 218 13.13 -2.76 9.22
CA ARG A 218 12.40 -3.88 9.82
C ARG A 218 11.03 -4.08 9.17
N ALA A 219 10.51 -5.31 9.22
CA ALA A 219 9.26 -5.68 8.55
C ALA A 219 8.05 -4.82 8.95
N TYR A 220 7.97 -4.39 10.20
CA TYR A 220 6.87 -3.52 10.67
C TYR A 220 6.85 -2.14 10.00
N HIS A 221 7.94 -1.66 9.41
CA HIS A 221 7.95 -0.41 8.67
C HIS A 221 7.15 -0.51 7.35
N ALA A 222 6.98 -1.72 6.82
CA ALA A 222 6.17 -1.98 5.64
C ALA A 222 4.66 -2.08 5.96
N THR A 223 4.23 -1.87 7.21
CA THR A 223 2.81 -2.00 7.60
C THR A 223 1.92 -1.08 6.76
N GLY A 224 2.30 0.19 6.57
CA GLY A 224 1.54 1.11 5.72
C GLY A 224 1.42 0.64 4.27
N PHE A 225 2.49 0.07 3.72
CA PHE A 225 2.48 -0.52 2.37
C PHE A 225 1.47 -1.67 2.27
N TRP A 226 1.51 -2.61 3.24
CA TRP A 226 0.58 -3.74 3.28
C TRP A 226 -0.87 -3.32 3.55
N MET A 227 -1.07 -2.28 4.36
CA MET A 227 -2.40 -1.71 4.59
C MET A 227 -3.02 -1.16 3.31
N VAL A 228 -2.25 -0.51 2.44
CA VAL A 228 -2.78 -0.05 1.16
C VAL A 228 -3.03 -1.24 0.25
N LEU A 229 -2.07 -2.16 0.13
CA LEU A 229 -2.15 -3.28 -0.81
C LEU A 229 -3.32 -4.23 -0.52
N PHE A 230 -3.62 -4.45 0.76
CA PHE A 230 -4.70 -5.36 1.20
C PHE A 230 -5.94 -4.66 1.77
N GLY A 231 -5.91 -3.33 1.95
CA GLY A 231 -7.02 -2.56 2.52
C GLY A 231 -7.92 -1.89 1.47
N ALA A 232 -8.88 -1.11 1.96
CA ALA A 232 -9.91 -0.45 1.17
C ALA A 232 -9.41 0.60 0.14
N GLY A 233 -8.10 0.89 0.10
CA GLY A 233 -7.46 1.78 -0.88
C GLY A 233 -6.68 1.07 -1.98
N GLY A 234 -6.46 -0.25 -1.89
CA GLY A 234 -5.69 -1.01 -2.87
C GLY A 234 -6.54 -1.61 -3.97
N LEU A 235 -6.10 -2.76 -4.50
CA LEU A 235 -6.82 -3.52 -5.53
C LEU A 235 -8.31 -3.73 -5.18
N GLY A 236 -8.64 -3.95 -3.91
CA GLY A 236 -10.04 -4.11 -3.47
C GLY A 236 -10.86 -2.81 -3.50
N GLY A 237 -10.23 -1.65 -3.28
CA GLY A 237 -10.86 -0.34 -3.32
C GLY A 237 -11.08 0.19 -4.73
N TYR A 238 -10.09 0.03 -5.62
CA TYR A 238 -10.19 0.48 -7.01
C TYR A 238 -11.25 -0.30 -7.81
N ILE A 239 -11.41 -1.59 -7.53
CA ILE A 239 -12.51 -2.40 -8.09
C ILE A 239 -13.87 -1.92 -7.58
N ALA A 240 -13.95 -1.47 -6.32
CA ALA A 240 -15.19 -1.03 -5.69
C ALA A 240 -15.55 0.45 -5.94
N GLN A 241 -14.58 1.31 -6.26
CA GLN A 241 -14.72 2.76 -6.34
C GLN A 241 -14.54 3.35 -7.74
N SER A 242 -14.50 2.57 -8.82
CA SER A 242 -14.47 3.10 -10.21
C SER A 242 -15.64 4.10 -10.41
N PRO A 243 -15.41 5.43 -10.37
CA PRO A 243 -16.47 6.44 -10.30
C PRO A 243 -16.47 7.26 -11.59
N GLU A 244 -16.40 6.57 -12.73
CA GLU A 244 -16.80 7.18 -13.99
C GLU A 244 -18.17 6.62 -14.29
N ALA A 245 -19.11 7.51 -14.61
CA ALA A 245 -20.39 7.12 -15.18
C ALA A 245 -20.09 6.17 -16.33
N ASP A 246 -20.34 4.90 -16.07
CA ASP A 246 -20.42 3.87 -17.07
C ASP A 246 -21.50 4.35 -18.05
N SER A 247 -21.11 5.09 -19.10
CA SER A 247 -21.55 4.64 -20.40
C SER A 247 -21.05 3.21 -20.43
N SER A 248 -21.91 2.27 -20.04
CA SER A 248 -21.49 0.94 -19.64
C SER A 248 -20.59 0.36 -20.72
N ILE A 249 -19.72 -0.60 -20.39
CA ILE A 249 -18.96 -1.30 -21.42
C ILE A 249 -19.93 -1.74 -22.55
N VAL A 250 -21.19 -2.06 -22.22
CA VAL A 250 -22.28 -2.27 -23.18
C VAL A 250 -22.62 -1.04 -24.02
N GLU A 251 -22.72 0.15 -23.46
CA GLU A 251 -23.03 1.41 -24.15
C GLU A 251 -21.86 1.94 -25.00
N GLN A 252 -20.61 1.79 -24.54
CA GLN A 252 -19.41 2.12 -25.33
C GLN A 252 -19.15 1.08 -26.43
N VAL A 253 -19.32 -0.21 -26.14
CA VAL A 253 -19.26 -1.27 -27.15
C VAL A 253 -20.44 -1.15 -28.11
N ALA A 254 -21.64 -0.75 -27.65
CA ALA A 254 -22.78 -0.49 -28.53
C ALA A 254 -22.55 0.74 -29.40
N ALA A 255 -22.02 1.83 -28.87
CA ALA A 255 -21.68 3.03 -29.65
C ALA A 255 -20.61 2.71 -30.71
N HIS A 256 -19.58 1.94 -30.34
CA HIS A 256 -18.51 1.57 -31.26
C HIS A 256 -18.95 0.49 -32.27
N ALA A 257 -19.73 -0.51 -31.85
CA ALA A 257 -20.33 -1.50 -32.74
C ALA A 257 -21.32 -0.83 -33.69
N THR A 258 -22.06 0.18 -33.24
CA THR A 258 -22.93 1.00 -34.11
C THR A 258 -22.08 1.80 -35.10
N ASP A 259 -20.96 2.38 -34.71
CA ASP A 259 -20.05 3.09 -35.65
C ASP A 259 -19.34 2.16 -36.64
N VAL A 260 -19.09 0.90 -36.26
CA VAL A 260 -18.49 -0.14 -37.11
C VAL A 260 -19.52 -0.75 -38.05
N TRP A 261 -20.77 -0.94 -37.59
CA TRP A 261 -21.87 -1.54 -38.36
C TRP A 261 -22.62 -0.51 -39.22
N GLN A 262 -22.76 0.71 -38.72
CA GLN A 262 -23.42 1.85 -39.37
C GLN A 262 -22.47 3.07 -39.32
N PRO A 263 -21.56 3.21 -40.30
CA PRO A 263 -20.69 4.37 -40.36
C PRO A 263 -21.54 5.67 -40.35
N PRO A 264 -21.16 6.69 -39.56
CA PRO A 264 -21.98 7.88 -39.35
C PRO A 264 -22.29 8.57 -40.67
N THR A 265 -23.55 8.95 -40.86
CA THR A 265 -23.97 9.65 -42.08
C THR A 265 -23.32 11.03 -42.16
N LEU A 266 -23.21 11.56 -43.39
CA LEU A 266 -22.67 12.90 -43.63
C LEU A 266 -23.42 13.99 -42.84
N ALA A 267 -24.72 13.80 -42.56
CA ALA A 267 -25.54 14.71 -41.77
C ALA A 267 -25.09 14.76 -40.30
N ARG A 268 -24.90 13.58 -39.69
CA ARG A 268 -24.45 13.44 -38.29
C ARG A 268 -23.05 14.03 -38.06
N LEU A 269 -22.15 13.86 -39.04
CA LEU A 269 -20.82 14.48 -38.98
C LEU A 269 -20.87 16.02 -39.10
N ARG A 270 -21.85 16.58 -39.81
CA ARG A 270 -22.05 18.05 -39.89
C ARG A 270 -22.60 18.62 -38.58
N GLU A 271 -23.55 17.92 -37.96
CA GLU A 271 -24.10 18.30 -36.65
C GLU A 271 -23.01 18.30 -35.56
N ARG A 272 -22.19 17.24 -35.51
CA ARG A 272 -21.08 17.16 -34.55
C ARG A 272 -20.04 18.26 -34.78
N GLU A 273 -19.71 18.57 -36.03
CA GLU A 273 -18.80 19.67 -36.37
C GLU A 273 -19.33 21.03 -35.89
N ALA A 274 -20.64 21.28 -36.03
CA ALA A 274 -21.27 22.52 -35.58
C ALA A 274 -21.26 22.64 -34.06
N ALA A 275 -21.56 21.55 -33.34
CA ALA A 275 -21.53 21.51 -31.88
C ALA A 275 -20.11 21.78 -31.33
N LEU A 276 -19.09 21.14 -31.90
CA LEU A 276 -17.69 21.33 -31.47
C LEU A 276 -17.18 22.76 -31.73
N LYS A 277 -17.60 23.40 -32.82
CA LYS A 277 -17.27 24.81 -33.08
C LYS A 277 -17.85 25.75 -32.04
N LEU A 278 -19.07 25.46 -31.57
CA LEU A 278 -19.74 26.23 -30.53
C LEU A 278 -19.08 25.99 -29.16
N GLU A 279 -18.76 24.74 -28.83
CA GLU A 279 -18.03 24.36 -27.60
C GLU A 279 -16.65 25.02 -27.54
N ARG A 280 -15.95 25.08 -28.67
CA ARG A 280 -14.62 25.71 -28.77
C ARG A 280 -14.60 27.18 -28.34
N LEU A 281 -15.72 27.90 -28.50
CA LEU A 281 -15.82 29.31 -28.11
C LEU A 281 -15.76 29.48 -26.59
N ALA A 282 -16.34 28.55 -25.84
CA ALA A 282 -16.40 28.56 -24.38
C ALA A 282 -15.29 27.77 -23.68
N ALA A 283 -14.50 26.99 -24.44
CA ALA A 283 -13.50 26.06 -23.90
C ALA A 283 -12.18 26.73 -23.46
N ASP A 284 -11.49 26.08 -22.52
CA ASP A 284 -10.13 26.43 -22.09
C ASP A 284 -9.07 26.03 -23.15
N THR A 285 -7.81 26.39 -22.91
CA THR A 285 -6.70 26.17 -23.86
C THR A 285 -6.39 24.69 -24.11
N LEU A 286 -6.55 23.83 -23.11
CA LEU A 286 -6.33 22.38 -23.24
C LEU A 286 -7.45 21.74 -24.05
N ARG A 287 -8.70 22.07 -23.74
CA ARG A 287 -9.88 21.58 -24.43
C ARG A 287 -9.95 22.11 -25.86
N LYS A 288 -9.54 23.35 -26.13
CA LYS A 288 -9.42 23.90 -27.50
C LYS A 288 -8.50 23.06 -28.38
N LYS A 289 -7.34 22.63 -27.88
CA LYS A 289 -6.43 21.75 -28.62
C LYS A 289 -7.06 20.39 -28.92
N ALA A 290 -7.77 19.81 -27.95
CA ALA A 290 -8.47 18.54 -28.15
C ALA A 290 -9.59 18.67 -29.20
N ILE A 291 -10.37 19.76 -29.15
CA ILE A 291 -11.42 20.04 -30.13
C ILE A 291 -10.83 20.22 -31.54
N ASP A 292 -9.68 20.88 -31.68
CA ASP A 292 -9.03 21.08 -32.97
C ASP A 292 -8.59 19.74 -33.62
N VAL A 293 -8.14 18.77 -32.81
CA VAL A 293 -7.83 17.40 -33.27
C VAL A 293 -9.11 16.67 -33.72
N GLU A 294 -10.19 16.76 -32.93
CA GLU A 294 -11.47 16.12 -33.26
C GLU A 294 -12.08 16.69 -34.56
N LEU A 295 -11.98 18.01 -34.76
CA LEU A 295 -12.42 18.68 -36.00
C LEU A 295 -11.60 18.23 -37.21
N ALA A 296 -10.30 17.98 -37.07
CA ALA A 296 -9.47 17.46 -38.15
C ALA A 296 -9.92 16.06 -38.59
N HIS A 297 -10.17 15.16 -37.63
CA HIS A 297 -10.66 13.82 -37.90
C HIS A 297 -12.05 13.81 -38.56
N ILE A 298 -12.97 14.69 -38.12
CA ILE A 298 -14.29 14.83 -38.75
C ILE A 298 -14.17 15.30 -40.21
N ARG A 299 -13.23 16.20 -40.51
CA ARG A 299 -13.01 16.68 -41.90
C ARG A 299 -12.54 15.55 -42.81
N GLU A 300 -11.58 14.76 -42.34
CA GLU A 300 -11.08 13.58 -43.06
C GLU A 300 -12.20 12.57 -43.33
N ARG A 301 -13.00 12.24 -42.31
CA ARG A 301 -14.11 11.30 -42.42
C ARG A 301 -15.24 11.78 -43.35
N LYS A 302 -15.51 13.09 -43.37
CA LYS A 302 -16.44 13.68 -44.35
C LYS A 302 -15.89 13.61 -45.77
N ALA A 303 -14.57 13.75 -45.95
CA ALA A 303 -13.94 13.64 -47.25
C ALA A 303 -14.02 12.21 -47.79
N THR A 304 -13.77 11.20 -46.95
CA THR A 304 -13.86 9.79 -47.35
C THR A 304 -15.30 9.39 -47.70
N LEU A 305 -16.30 9.81 -46.92
CA LEU A 305 -17.72 9.53 -47.23
C LEU A 305 -18.19 10.23 -48.52
N LYS A 306 -17.75 11.47 -48.76
CA LYS A 306 -18.06 12.17 -50.01
C LYS A 306 -17.40 11.48 -51.21
N LEU A 307 -16.17 11.01 -51.04
CA LEU A 307 -15.46 10.27 -52.08
C LEU A 307 -16.18 8.95 -52.38
N ALA A 308 -16.55 8.19 -51.34
CA ALA A 308 -17.32 6.94 -51.48
C ALA A 308 -18.68 7.16 -52.17
N ALA A 309 -19.42 8.21 -51.80
CA ALA A 309 -20.67 8.57 -52.45
C ALA A 309 -20.48 8.97 -53.93
N LYS A 310 -19.40 9.68 -54.23
CA LYS A 310 -19.05 10.05 -55.62
C LYS A 310 -18.70 8.83 -56.46
N VAL A 311 -17.91 7.90 -55.92
CA VAL A 311 -17.55 6.63 -56.59
C VAL A 311 -18.79 5.76 -56.81
N ALA A 312 -19.71 5.70 -55.84
CA ALA A 312 -20.97 4.97 -55.99
C ALA A 312 -21.86 5.57 -57.10
N ALA A 313 -21.95 6.89 -57.20
CA ALA A 313 -22.74 7.58 -58.23
C ALA A 313 -22.14 7.48 -59.64
N THR A 314 -20.86 7.16 -59.79
CA THR A 314 -20.22 6.93 -61.10
C THR A 314 -20.31 5.48 -61.58
N ASN A 315 -20.69 4.54 -60.71
CA ASN A 315 -20.79 3.11 -61.02
C ASN A 315 -22.25 2.64 -61.23
N THR A 316 -23.19 3.58 -61.30
CA THR A 316 -24.61 3.40 -61.65
C THR A 316 -24.91 4.12 -62.95
#